data_AF-A0A3C0CB16-F1
#
_entry.id   AF-A0A3C0CB16-F1
#
_cell.length_a   1.000
_cell.length_b   1.000
_cell.length_c   1.000
_cell.angle_alpha   90.00
_cell.angle_beta   90.00
_cell.angle_gamma   90.00
#
_symmetry.space_group_name_H-M   'P 1'
#
loop_
_entity.id
_entity.type
_entity.pdbx_description
1 polymer ?
#
loop_
_entity_poly.entity_id
_entity_poly.type
_entity_poly.pdbx_seq_one_letter_code
_entity_poly.pdbx_strand_id
1 'polypeptide(L)'
;MLGLIHAMSLLDRPDLLGPSIATAFVATIFGLVFANLICIPASGRIKTAVESITLYKVMTMEGLVSIASGENSLMLKRRLAIYTGKTDQQ
;
A
#
# COMPACT_ATOMS: atom_id res chain seq x y z
N MET A 1 -10.38 20.34 14.60
CA MET A 1 -11.65 20.86 15.16
C MET A 1 -11.58 21.13 16.66
N LEU A 2 -10.95 20.28 17.48
CA LEU A 2 -10.78 20.55 18.93
C LEU A 2 -10.03 21.86 19.24
N GLY A 3 -8.98 22.20 18.50
CA GLY A 3 -8.21 23.44 18.71
C GLY A 3 -8.99 24.73 18.43
N LEU A 4 -9.99 24.70 17.55
CA LEU A 4 -10.81 25.86 17.19
C LEU A 4 -11.92 26.10 18.24
N ILE A 5 -12.45 25.02 18.81
CA ILE A 5 -13.40 25.07 19.93
C ILE A 5 -12.71 25.65 21.18
N HIS A 6 -11.46 25.26 21.45
CA HIS A 6 -10.68 25.81 22.56
C HIS A 6 -10.30 27.29 22.33
N ALA A 7 -9.97 27.68 21.09
CA ALA A 7 -9.68 29.07 20.74
C ALA A 7 -10.90 30.01 20.89
N MET A 8 -12.10 29.54 20.58
CA MET A 8 -13.34 30.30 20.79
C MET A 8 -13.72 30.44 22.27
N SER A 9 -13.33 29.48 23.12
CA SER A 9 -13.49 29.58 24.58
C SER A 9 -12.54 30.57 25.25
N LEU A 10 -11.52 31.04 24.52
CA LEU A 10 -10.42 31.87 25.03
C LEU A 10 -10.36 33.25 24.39
N LEU A 11 -11.49 33.70 23.81
CA LEU A 11 -11.61 35.01 23.16
C LEU A 11 -11.35 36.20 24.10
N ASP A 12 -11.39 35.96 25.42
CA ASP A 12 -11.15 36.95 26.49
C ASP A 12 -9.63 37.24 26.71
N ARG A 13 -8.73 36.40 26.17
CA ARG A 13 -7.27 36.52 26.32
C ARG A 13 -6.55 36.21 24.98
N PRO A 14 -6.33 37.23 24.12
CA PRO A 14 -5.73 37.04 22.79
C PRO A 14 -4.30 36.47 22.82
N ASP A 15 -3.56 36.62 23.92
CA ASP A 15 -2.19 36.08 24.10
C ASP A 15 -2.12 34.54 23.97
N LEU A 16 -3.21 33.83 24.26
CA LEU A 16 -3.25 32.36 24.28
C LEU A 16 -3.78 31.73 22.97
N LEU A 17 -4.29 32.54 22.04
CA LEU A 17 -4.76 32.08 20.73
C LEU A 17 -3.60 31.72 19.79
N GLY A 18 -2.54 32.54 19.78
CA GLY A 18 -1.36 32.34 18.92
C GLY A 18 -0.71 30.96 19.11
N PRO A 19 -0.40 30.53 20.34
CA PRO A 19 0.19 29.23 20.61
C PRO A 19 -0.69 28.07 20.14
N SER A 20 -1.99 28.12 20.41
CA SER A 20 -2.96 27.05 20.06
C SER A 20 -3.10 26.84 18.55
N ILE A 21 -3.06 27.92 17.78
CA ILE A 21 -3.11 27.87 16.32
C ILE A 21 -1.79 27.33 15.75
N ALA A 22 -0.65 27.73 16.32
CA ALA A 22 0.66 27.22 15.90
C ALA A 22 0.77 25.70 16.08
N THR A 23 0.31 25.13 17.20
CA THR A 23 0.32 23.68 17.43
C THR A 23 -0.58 22.93 16.45
N ALA A 24 -1.74 23.49 16.07
CA ALA A 24 -2.64 22.88 15.10
C ALA A 24 -2.00 22.79 13.70
N PHE A 25 -1.27 23.82 13.28
CA PHE A 25 -0.52 23.78 12.02
C PHE A 25 0.65 22.80 12.06
N VAL A 26 1.41 22.76 13.16
CA VAL A 26 2.50 21.79 13.33
C VAL A 26 1.97 20.35 13.29
N ALA A 27 0.86 20.06 13.96
CA ALA A 27 0.21 18.75 13.90
C ALA A 27 -0.22 18.38 12.48
N THR A 28 -0.71 19.34 11.70
CA THR A 28 -1.13 19.14 10.31
C THR A 28 0.06 18.84 9.39
N ILE A 29 1.15 19.59 9.53
CA ILE A 29 2.39 19.34 8.77
C ILE A 29 2.97 17.98 9.14
N PHE A 30 3.04 17.63 10.42
CA PHE A 30 3.56 16.35 10.85
C PHE A 30 2.71 15.17 10.32
N GLY A 31 1.38 15.34 10.27
CA GLY A 31 0.48 14.37 9.66
C GLY A 31 0.68 14.22 8.14
N LEU A 32 0.82 15.33 7.41
CA LEU A 32 1.09 15.34 5.97
C LEU A 32 2.44 14.70 5.63
N VAL A 33 3.47 15.02 6.41
CA VAL A 33 4.81 14.43 6.27
C VAL A 33 4.76 12.94 6.57
N PHE A 34 4.15 12.53 7.67
CA PHE A 34 4.02 11.11 8.03
C PHE A 34 3.25 10.32 6.96
N ALA A 35 2.13 10.84 6.47
CA ALA A 35 1.34 10.18 5.45
C ALA A 35 2.11 9.99 4.13
N ASN A 36 2.74 11.06 3.62
CA ASN A 36 3.41 11.01 2.33
C ASN A 36 4.76 10.28 2.38
N LEU A 37 5.52 10.44 3.48
CA LEU A 37 6.87 9.91 3.56
C LEU A 37 6.92 8.46 4.07
N ILE A 38 5.94 8.02 4.87
CA ILE A 38 5.95 6.69 5.49
C ILE A 38 4.80 5.83 4.96
N CYS A 39 3.55 6.30 4.98
CA CYS A 39 2.42 5.46 4.60
C CYS A 39 2.38 5.15 3.09
N ILE A 40 2.66 6.12 2.21
CA ILE A 40 2.68 5.88 0.76
C ILE A 40 3.74 4.83 0.35
N PRO A 41 5.03 4.95 0.74
CA PRO A 41 6.00 3.91 0.38
C PRO A 41 5.70 2.57 1.06
N ALA A 42 5.21 2.56 2.30
CA ALA A 42 4.80 1.33 2.98
C ALA A 42 3.68 0.60 2.21
N SER A 43 2.66 1.32 1.74
CA SER A 43 1.59 0.78 0.91
C SER A 43 2.13 0.14 -0.38
N GLY A 44 3.08 0.80 -1.06
CA GLY A 44 3.74 0.26 -2.24
C GLY A 44 4.44 -1.08 -1.96
N ARG A 45 5.19 -1.18 -0.85
CA ARG A 45 5.90 -2.42 -0.48
C ARG A 45 4.95 -3.58 -0.21
N ILE A 46 3.85 -3.31 0.50
CA ILE A 46 2.83 -4.32 0.78
C ILE A 46 2.18 -4.79 -0.53
N LYS A 47 1.85 -3.87 -1.43
CA LYS A 47 1.25 -4.21 -2.73
C LYS A 47 2.15 -5.12 -3.56
N THR A 48 3.45 -4.81 -3.65
CA THR A 48 4.42 -5.66 -4.37
C THR A 48 4.56 -7.06 -3.76
N ALA A 49 4.54 -7.16 -2.43
CA ALA A 49 4.57 -8.45 -1.75
C ALA A 49 3.29 -9.27 -2.05
N VAL A 50 2.12 -8.63 -1.99
CA VAL A 50 0.84 -9.27 -2.31
C VAL A 50 0.76 -9.70 -3.77
N GLU A 51 1.28 -8.89 -4.69
CA GLU A 51 1.34 -9.21 -6.12
C GLU A 51 2.16 -10.48 -6.36
N SER A 52 3.33 -10.60 -5.73
CA SER A 52 4.20 -11.79 -5.84
C SER A 52 3.51 -13.05 -5.31
N ILE A 53 2.83 -12.95 -4.15
CA ILE A 53 2.07 -14.06 -3.56
C ILE A 53 0.90 -14.45 -4.46
N THR A 54 0.20 -13.45 -5.00
CA THR A 54 -0.95 -13.68 -5.89
C THR A 54 -0.51 -14.38 -7.17
N LEU A 55 0.60 -13.93 -7.78
CA LEU A 55 1.17 -14.55 -8.97
C LEU A 55 1.49 -16.03 -8.74
N TYR A 56 2.12 -16.36 -7.61
CA TYR A 56 2.43 -17.75 -7.25
C TYR A 56 1.17 -18.61 -7.06
N LYS A 57 0.14 -18.05 -6.40
CA LYS A 57 -1.15 -18.73 -6.20
C LYS A 57 -1.87 -18.99 -7.52
N VAL A 58 -1.88 -18.01 -8.42
CA VAL A 58 -2.49 -18.14 -9.76
C VAL A 58 -1.74 -19.20 -10.57
N MET A 59 -0.40 -19.17 -10.60
CA MET A 59 0.43 -20.16 -11.27
C MET A 59 0.12 -21.59 -10.76
N THR A 60 0.03 -21.76 -9.45
CA THR A 60 -0.26 -23.07 -8.83
C THR A 60 -1.68 -23.55 -9.16
N MET A 61 -2.66 -22.63 -9.14
CA MET A 61 -4.05 -22.94 -9.49
C MET A 61 -4.19 -23.35 -10.95
N GLU A 62 -3.59 -22.61 -11.89
CA GLU A 62 -3.59 -22.99 -13.31
C GLU A 62 -2.89 -24.33 -13.53
N GLY A 63 -1.75 -24.56 -12.86
CA GLY A 63 -1.05 -25.84 -12.92
C GLY A 63 -1.94 -27.02 -12.49
N LEU A 64 -2.68 -26.86 -11.40
CA LEU A 64 -3.60 -27.88 -10.91
C LEU A 64 -4.76 -28.13 -11.89
N VAL A 65 -5.35 -27.07 -12.45
CA VAL A 65 -6.47 -27.16 -13.41
C VAL A 65 -6.03 -27.84 -14.70
N SER A 66 -4.86 -27.51 -15.25
CA SER A 66 -4.34 -28.16 -16.46
C SER A 66 -4.00 -29.64 -16.25
N ILE A 67 -3.50 -30.02 -15.05
CA ILE A 67 -3.30 -31.43 -14.69
C ILE A 67 -4.65 -32.16 -14.63
N ALA A 68 -5.64 -31.58 -13.97
CA ALA A 68 -6.99 -32.17 -13.86
C ALA A 68 -7.68 -32.29 -15.23
N SER A 69 -7.40 -31.36 -16.15
CA SER A 69 -7.96 -31.36 -17.51
C SER A 69 -7.22 -32.30 -18.47
N GLY A 70 -6.13 -32.94 -18.03
CA GLY A 70 -5.34 -33.86 -18.87
C GLY A 70 -4.60 -33.19 -20.02
N GLU A 71 -4.28 -31.89 -19.91
CA GLU A 71 -3.51 -31.19 -20.94
C GLU A 71 -2.08 -31.74 -21.06
N ASN A 72 -1.51 -31.68 -22.27
CA ASN A 72 -0.14 -32.09 -22.53
C ASN A 72 0.85 -31.30 -21.66
N SER A 73 1.71 -32.01 -20.93
CA SER A 73 2.71 -31.47 -20.00
C SER A 73 3.63 -30.42 -20.64
N LEU A 74 3.85 -30.49 -21.96
CA LEU A 74 4.62 -29.52 -22.73
C LEU A 74 3.90 -28.16 -22.83
N MET A 75 2.59 -28.18 -23.07
CA MET A 75 1.75 -26.97 -23.11
C MET A 75 1.63 -26.34 -21.73
N LEU A 76 1.43 -27.16 -20.69
CA LEU A 76 1.42 -26.72 -19.30
C LEU A 76 2.72 -25.99 -18.93
N LYS A 77 3.88 -26.56 -19.24
CA LYS A 77 5.19 -25.93 -18.98
C LYS A 77 5.33 -24.57 -19.67
N ARG A 78 4.88 -24.47 -20.92
CA ARG A 78 4.95 -23.22 -21.70
C ARG A 78 4.04 -22.13 -21.11
N ARG A 79 2.84 -22.49 -20.61
CA ARG A 79 1.95 -21.55 -19.91
C ARG A 79 2.53 -21.10 -18.57
N LEU A 80 3.07 -22.02 -17.77
CA LEU A 80 3.70 -21.72 -16.47
C LEU A 80 5.00 -20.91 -16.59
N ALA A 81 5.73 -21.04 -17.71
CA ALA A 81 6.96 -20.28 -17.96
C ALA A 81 6.73 -18.77 -17.96
N ILE A 82 5.55 -18.31 -18.41
CA ILE A 82 5.15 -16.90 -18.45
C ILE A 82 5.11 -16.31 -17.03
N TYR A 83 4.65 -17.09 -16.04
CA TYR A 83 4.57 -16.67 -14.63
C TYR A 83 5.93 -16.64 -13.92
N THR A 84 6.89 -17.44 -14.40
CA THR A 84 8.24 -17.49 -13.81
C THR A 84 9.15 -16.37 -14.35
N GLY A 85 8.73 -15.63 -15.38
CA GLY A 85 9.56 -14.58 -16.01
C GLY A 85 10.85 -15.12 -16.64
N LYS A 86 11.04 -16.44 -16.64
CA LYS A 86 12.08 -17.12 -17.39
C LYS A 86 11.62 -17.15 -18.84
N THR A 87 11.85 -16.04 -19.53
CA THR A 87 12.15 -16.09 -20.96
C THR A 87 13.29 -17.10 -21.11
N ASP A 88 13.04 -18.20 -21.81
CA ASP A 88 14.04 -19.14 -22.29
C ASP A 88 15.33 -18.40 -22.71
N GLN A 89 16.34 -18.43 -21.84
CA GLN A 89 17.72 -18.59 -22.29
C GLN A 89 18.01 -20.08 -22.26
N GLN A 90 17.47 -20.82 -23.23
CA GLN A 90 18.08 -22.06 -23.71
C GLN A 90 17.69 -22.34 -25.16
#